data_AF-A0AB34CI57-F1
#
_entry.id   AF-A0AB34CI57-F1
#
_cell.length_a   1.000
_cell.length_b   1.000
_cell.length_c   1.000
_cell.angle_alpha   90.00
_cell.angle_beta   90.00
_cell.angle_gamma   90.00
#
_symmetry.space_group_name_H-M   'P 1'
#
loop_
_entity.id
_entity.type
_entity.pdbx_description
1 polymer ?
#
loop_
_entity_poly.entity_id
_entity_poly.type
_entity_poly.pdbx_seq_one_letter_code
_entity_poly.pdbx_strand_id
1 'polypeptide(L)'
;MENKVATRANPFDVFVTGARKGFHIAIHNLMPNVVMAYVLAEVLNLLGIMQFLGHVFAPVMGLFGLPGEAITVLLTAWLSSSAGTGVAVSLLTKGLLTGADITILAPAIFLMGSQLQYMGRLLGVADVPKKYWPLLMLVSIINALIAMSVMRLFIQE
;
A
#
# COMPACT_ATOMS: atom_id res chain seq x y z
N MET A 1 21.20 -15.54 42.08
CA MET A 1 21.35 -15.37 40.62
C MET A 1 20.73 -16.59 39.97
N GLU A 2 19.49 -16.44 39.47
CA GLU A 2 18.75 -17.54 38.86
C GLU A 2 19.21 -17.71 37.42
N ASN A 3 19.93 -18.81 37.16
CA ASN A 3 20.41 -19.17 35.83
C ASN A 3 19.21 -19.52 34.94
N LYS A 4 18.72 -18.57 34.14
CA LYS A 4 17.85 -18.88 32.99
C LYS A 4 18.69 -19.61 31.96
N VAL A 5 18.74 -20.93 32.07
CA VAL A 5 19.13 -21.81 30.97
C VAL A 5 18.18 -21.48 29.82
N ALA A 6 18.71 -20.96 28.72
CA ALA A 6 17.95 -20.76 27.50
C ALA A 6 17.52 -22.13 26.98
N THR A 7 16.30 -22.55 27.34
CA THR A 7 15.63 -23.69 26.72
C THR A 7 15.62 -23.41 25.22
N ARG A 8 16.34 -24.23 24.45
CA ARG A 8 16.23 -24.23 22.98
C ARG A 8 14.77 -24.52 22.67
N ALA A 9 13.99 -23.47 22.44
CA ALA A 9 12.56 -23.60 22.20
C ALA A 9 12.37 -24.50 20.98
N ASN A 10 11.52 -25.52 21.13
CA ASN A 10 11.19 -26.43 20.04
C ASN A 10 10.73 -25.59 18.84
N PRO A 11 11.31 -25.79 17.64
CA PRO A 11 10.92 -25.03 16.44
C PRO A 11 9.41 -25.01 16.20
N PHE A 12 8.70 -26.11 16.53
CA PHE A 12 7.24 -26.18 16.44
C PHE A 12 6.54 -25.24 17.43
N ASP A 13 7.01 -25.16 18.68
CA ASP A 13 6.43 -24.27 19.69
C ASP A 13 6.67 -22.80 19.34
N VAL A 14 7.85 -22.47 18.80
CA VAL A 14 8.16 -21.13 18.29
C VAL A 14 7.24 -20.76 17.12
N PHE A 15 7.04 -21.68 16.18
CA PHE A 15 6.14 -21.49 15.05
C PHE A 15 4.69 -21.25 15.51
N VAL A 16 4.14 -22.13 16.35
CA VAL A 16 2.74 -22.03 16.83
C VAL A 16 2.53 -20.75 17.64
N THR A 17 3.49 -20.39 18.50
CA THR A 17 3.45 -19.14 19.27
C THR A 17 3.49 -17.93 18.35
N GLY A 18 4.39 -17.94 17.35
CA GLY A 18 4.47 -16.91 16.33
C GLY A 18 3.16 -16.76 15.54
N ALA A 19 2.57 -17.88 15.10
CA ALA A 19 1.31 -17.90 14.37
C ALA A 19 0.16 -17.32 15.19
N ARG A 20 0.04 -17.69 16.48
CA ARG A 20 -0.99 -17.15 17.38
C ARG A 20 -0.84 -15.65 17.59
N LYS A 21 0.40 -15.17 17.79
CA LYS A 21 0.69 -13.75 17.94
C LYS A 21 0.39 -12.99 16.65
N GLY A 22 0.78 -13.54 15.51
CA GLY A 22 0.47 -12.99 14.18
C GLY A 22 -1.05 -12.87 13.96
N PHE A 23 -1.80 -13.92 14.27
CA PHE A 23 -3.27 -13.92 14.16
C PHE A 23 -3.90 -12.87 15.07
N HIS A 24 -3.43 -12.74 16.31
CA HIS A 24 -3.92 -11.72 17.24
C HIS A 24 -3.67 -10.30 16.69
N ILE A 25 -2.47 -10.01 16.19
CA ILE A 25 -2.18 -8.72 15.54
C ILE A 25 -3.06 -8.51 14.31
N ALA A 26 -3.30 -9.57 13.54
CA ALA A 26 -4.12 -9.51 12.33
C ALA A 26 -5.56 -9.08 12.65
N ILE A 27 -6.20 -9.72 13.63
CA ILE A 27 -7.61 -9.45 13.98
C ILE A 27 -7.77 -8.13 14.73
N HIS A 28 -6.88 -7.81 15.68
CA HIS A 28 -7.08 -6.65 16.55
C HIS A 28 -6.57 -5.33 15.96
N ASN A 29 -5.53 -5.39 15.12
CA ASN A 29 -4.88 -4.18 14.62
C ASN A 29 -4.91 -4.07 13.09
N LEU A 30 -4.62 -5.16 12.36
CA LEU A 30 -4.54 -5.13 10.88
C LEU A 30 -5.90 -4.95 10.24
N MET A 31 -6.81 -5.88 10.52
CA MET A 31 -8.11 -5.97 9.86
C MET A 31 -8.99 -4.71 10.06
N PRO A 32 -9.17 -4.17 11.28
CA PRO A 32 -10.04 -3.00 11.46
C PRO A 32 -9.52 -1.77 10.71
N ASN A 33 -8.21 -1.53 10.74
CA ASN A 33 -7.59 -0.40 10.05
C ASN A 33 -7.70 -0.53 8.52
N VAL A 34 -7.51 -1.73 7.98
CA VAL A 34 -7.63 -1.99 6.54
C VAL A 34 -9.07 -1.83 6.08
N VAL A 35 -10.05 -2.34 6.83
CA VAL A 35 -11.48 -2.20 6.53
C VAL A 35 -11.89 -0.73 6.58
N MET A 36 -11.46 0.02 7.60
CA MET A 36 -11.71 1.47 7.69
C MET A 36 -11.14 2.22 6.48
N ALA A 37 -9.88 1.97 6.11
CA ALA A 37 -9.26 2.60 4.95
C ALA A 37 -10.00 2.28 3.64
N TYR A 38 -10.46 1.03 3.47
CA TYR A 38 -11.24 0.61 2.31
C TYR A 38 -12.60 1.32 2.23
N VAL A 39 -13.33 1.36 3.36
CA VAL A 39 -14.63 2.06 3.43
C VAL A 39 -14.47 3.55 3.13
N LEU A 40 -13.44 4.20 3.69
CA LEU A 40 -13.16 5.61 3.40
C LEU A 40 -12.84 5.84 1.92
N ALA A 41 -12.02 4.99 1.31
CA ALA A 41 -11.72 5.09 -0.12
C ALA A 41 -12.99 4.94 -0.98
N GLU A 42 -13.86 4.00 -0.63
CA GLU A 42 -15.12 3.79 -1.37
C GLU A 42 -16.10 4.97 -1.18
N VAL A 43 -16.16 5.57 0.02
CA VAL A 43 -16.94 6.81 0.23
C VAL A 43 -16.42 7.94 -0.66
N LEU A 44 -15.11 8.15 -0.75
CA LEU A 44 -14.52 9.17 -1.63
C LEU A 44 -14.82 8.90 -3.11
N ASN A 45 -14.86 7.62 -3.50
CA ASN A 45 -15.21 7.19 -4.85
C ASN A 45 -16.68 7.49 -5.17
N LEU A 46 -17.60 7.16 -4.27
CA LEU A 46 -19.03 7.46 -4.42
C LEU A 46 -19.34 8.96 -4.43
N LEU A 47 -18.56 9.76 -3.68
CA LEU A 47 -18.68 11.22 -3.67
C LEU A 47 -18.14 11.89 -4.95
N GLY A 48 -17.57 11.15 -5.89
CA GLY A 48 -17.01 11.71 -7.13
C GLY A 48 -15.63 12.35 -6.97
N ILE A 49 -15.05 12.32 -5.76
CA ILE A 49 -13.77 12.96 -5.45
C ILE A 49 -12.65 12.27 -6.22
N MET A 50 -12.71 10.95 -6.36
CA MET A 50 -11.71 10.16 -7.07
C MET A 50 -11.70 10.50 -8.57
N GLN A 51 -12.86 10.74 -9.19
CA GLN A 51 -13.00 11.13 -10.60
C GLN A 51 -12.51 12.56 -10.82
N PHE A 52 -12.83 13.48 -9.90
CA PHE A 52 -12.30 14.85 -9.94
C PHE A 52 -10.77 14.86 -9.86
N LEU A 53 -10.20 14.10 -8.93
CA LEU A 53 -8.74 13.95 -8.82
C LEU A 53 -8.17 13.30 -10.09
N GLY A 54 -8.84 12.33 -10.69
CA GLY A 54 -8.47 11.74 -11.98
C GLY A 54 -8.28 12.79 -13.08
N HIS A 55 -9.21 13.75 -13.19
CA HIS A 55 -9.11 14.81 -14.19
C HIS A 55 -7.99 15.80 -13.89
N VAL A 56 -7.83 16.20 -12.63
CA VAL A 56 -6.78 17.15 -12.20
C VAL A 56 -5.38 16.55 -12.35
N PHE A 57 -5.21 15.27 -12.04
CA PHE A 57 -3.92 14.58 -12.08
C PHE A 57 -3.64 13.87 -13.41
N ALA A 58 -4.56 13.93 -14.39
CA ALA A 58 -4.36 13.43 -15.75
C ALA A 58 -3.02 13.84 -16.39
N PRO A 59 -2.57 15.11 -16.35
CA PRO A 59 -1.27 15.48 -16.93
C PRO A 59 -0.09 14.80 -16.23
N VAL A 60 -0.19 14.56 -14.91
CA VAL A 60 0.86 13.86 -14.15
C VAL A 60 0.86 12.37 -14.49
N MET A 61 -0.31 11.75 -14.61
CA MET A 61 -0.42 10.33 -15.01
C MET A 61 0.04 10.10 -16.46
N GLY A 62 -0.18 11.07 -17.35
CA GLY A 62 0.36 11.04 -18.71
C GLY A 62 1.90 10.95 -18.76
N LEU A 63 2.62 11.48 -17.76
CA LEU A 63 4.09 11.32 -17.67
C LEU A 63 4.53 9.87 -17.44
N PHE A 64 3.62 9.01 -16.98
CA PHE A 64 3.86 7.59 -16.79
C PHE A 64 3.19 6.74 -17.87
N GLY A 65 2.56 7.37 -18.88
CA GLY A 65 1.78 6.67 -19.90
C GLY A 65 0.47 6.08 -19.36
N LEU A 66 0.01 6.56 -18.20
CA LEU A 66 -1.18 6.07 -17.52
C LEU A 66 -2.39 6.99 -17.78
N PRO A 67 -3.61 6.44 -17.85
CA PRO A 67 -4.83 7.24 -17.87
C PRO A 67 -5.03 7.98 -16.55
N GLY A 68 -5.80 9.07 -16.55
CA GLY A 68 -6.01 9.92 -15.38
C GLY A 68 -6.64 9.16 -14.20
N GLU A 69 -7.51 8.20 -14.51
CA GLU A 69 -8.19 7.31 -13.57
C GLU A 69 -7.21 6.48 -12.73
N ALA A 70 -5.99 6.24 -13.22
CA ALA A 70 -4.96 5.49 -12.51
C ALA A 70 -4.54 6.16 -11.19
N ILE A 71 -4.72 7.47 -11.03
CA ILE A 71 -4.43 8.16 -9.77
C ILE A 71 -5.28 7.61 -8.61
N THR A 72 -6.49 7.16 -8.91
CA THR A 72 -7.42 6.62 -7.90
C THR A 72 -6.88 5.33 -7.28
N VAL A 73 -6.13 4.54 -8.07
CA VAL A 73 -5.40 3.36 -7.61
C VAL A 73 -4.29 3.77 -6.65
N LEU A 74 -3.47 4.76 -7.01
CA LEU A 74 -2.33 5.20 -6.21
C LEU A 74 -2.78 5.83 -4.88
N LEU A 75 -3.82 6.68 -4.91
CA LEU A 75 -4.38 7.30 -3.71
C LEU A 75 -5.00 6.26 -2.76
N THR A 76 -5.72 5.29 -3.33
CA THR A 76 -6.29 4.21 -2.53
C THR A 76 -5.19 3.30 -1.99
N ALA A 77 -4.16 2.99 -2.79
CA ALA A 77 -3.00 2.22 -2.35
C ALA A 77 -2.27 2.90 -1.20
N TRP A 78 -2.08 4.22 -1.27
CA TRP A 78 -1.45 5.02 -0.21
C TRP A 78 -2.16 4.84 1.15
N LEU A 79 -3.50 4.77 1.14
CA LEU A 79 -4.29 4.42 2.33
C LEU A 79 -4.18 2.93 2.70
N SER A 80 -4.26 2.05 1.70
CA SER A 80 -4.21 0.59 1.87
C SER A 80 -3.86 -0.11 0.55
N SER A 81 -2.78 -0.90 0.53
CA SER A 81 -2.32 -1.61 -0.68
C SER A 81 -3.37 -2.60 -1.22
N SER A 82 -4.11 -3.28 -0.34
CA SER A 82 -5.17 -4.20 -0.74
C SER A 82 -6.37 -3.47 -1.36
N ALA A 83 -6.71 -2.30 -0.82
CA ALA A 83 -7.75 -1.45 -1.39
C ALA A 83 -7.33 -0.91 -2.76
N GLY A 84 -6.09 -0.45 -2.90
CA GLY A 84 -5.55 0.01 -4.18
C GLY A 84 -5.56 -1.10 -5.24
N THR A 85 -5.20 -2.33 -4.85
CA THR A 85 -5.31 -3.50 -5.73
C THR A 85 -6.76 -3.76 -6.15
N GLY A 86 -7.72 -3.66 -5.21
CA GLY A 86 -9.14 -3.81 -5.51
C GLY A 86 -9.66 -2.76 -6.50
N VAL A 87 -9.26 -1.50 -6.33
CA VAL A 87 -9.59 -0.42 -7.28
C VAL A 87 -8.95 -0.68 -8.64
N ALA A 88 -7.69 -1.12 -8.69
CA ALA A 88 -7.01 -1.45 -9.94
C ALA A 88 -7.76 -2.55 -10.72
N VAL A 89 -8.16 -3.64 -10.03
CA VAL A 89 -8.97 -4.71 -10.62
C VAL A 89 -10.33 -4.20 -11.08
N SER A 90 -11.00 -3.36 -10.29
CA SER A 90 -12.30 -2.76 -10.63
C SER A 90 -12.22 -1.89 -11.89
N LEU A 91 -11.15 -1.12 -12.07
CA LEU A 91 -10.96 -0.29 -13.26
C LEU A 91 -10.56 -1.13 -14.49
N LEU A 92 -9.76 -2.19 -14.30
CA LEU A 92 -9.45 -3.16 -15.34
C LEU A 92 -10.71 -3.85 -15.88
N THR A 93 -11.60 -4.32 -14.99
CA THR A 93 -12.85 -4.99 -15.41
C THR A 93 -13.84 -4.04 -16.08
N LYS A 94 -13.77 -2.74 -15.78
CA LYS A 94 -14.53 -1.68 -16.45
C LYS A 94 -13.93 -1.24 -17.79
N GLY A 95 -12.76 -1.77 -18.17
CA GLY A 95 -12.05 -1.37 -19.40
C GLY A 95 -11.44 0.04 -19.35
N LEU A 96 -11.32 0.62 -18.15
CA LEU A 96 -10.70 1.94 -17.93
C LEU A 96 -9.18 1.85 -17.76
N LEU A 97 -8.68 0.67 -17.36
CA LEU A 97 -7.27 0.33 -17.35
C LEU A 97 -7.03 -0.89 -18.25
N THR A 98 -5.85 -0.95 -18.83
CA THR A 98 -5.34 -2.08 -19.60
C THR A 98 -4.42 -2.96 -18.74
N GLY A 99 -4.08 -4.16 -19.23
CA GLY A 99 -3.06 -4.99 -18.59
C GLY A 99 -1.70 -4.31 -18.49
N ALA A 100 -1.35 -3.46 -19.47
CA ALA A 100 -0.14 -2.65 -19.44
C ALA A 100 -0.17 -1.64 -18.28
N ASP A 101 -1.28 -0.93 -18.10
CA ASP A 101 -1.45 0.03 -17.00
C ASP A 101 -1.29 -0.65 -15.64
N ILE A 102 -1.90 -1.82 -15.47
CA ILE A 102 -1.80 -2.61 -14.22
C ILE A 102 -0.35 -3.02 -13.97
N THR A 103 0.40 -3.36 -15.02
CA THR A 103 1.80 -3.76 -14.91
C THR A 103 2.69 -2.59 -14.45
N ILE A 104 2.40 -1.36 -14.90
CA ILE A 104 3.06 -0.14 -14.42
C ILE A 104 2.67 0.15 -12.95
N LEU A 105 1.39 0.00 -12.61
CA LEU A 105 0.84 0.31 -11.30
C LEU A 105 1.23 -0.70 -10.21
N ALA A 106 1.43 -1.98 -10.56
CA ALA A 106 1.67 -3.06 -9.62
C ALA A 106 2.82 -2.78 -8.64
N PRO A 107 4.06 -2.46 -9.07
CA PRO A 107 5.13 -2.16 -8.13
C PRO A 107 4.85 -0.88 -7.33
N ALA A 108 4.20 0.12 -7.92
CA ALA A 108 3.86 1.37 -7.24
C ALA A 108 2.94 1.15 -6.05
N ILE A 109 1.92 0.30 -6.21
CA ILE A 109 0.96 -0.08 -5.16
C ILE A 109 1.68 -0.65 -3.93
N PHE A 110 2.69 -1.50 -4.14
CA PHE A 110 3.42 -2.12 -3.03
C PHE A 110 4.52 -1.25 -2.44
N LEU A 111 5.15 -0.39 -3.25
CA LEU A 111 6.23 0.49 -2.79
C LEU A 111 5.72 1.66 -1.95
N MET A 112 4.58 2.26 -2.30
CA MET A 112 4.01 3.37 -1.53
C MET A 112 2.84 2.96 -0.65
N GLY A 113 2.33 1.74 -0.77
CA GLY A 113 1.03 1.43 -0.18
C GLY A 113 1.01 1.38 1.35
N SER A 114 -0.18 1.58 1.93
CA SER A 114 -0.46 1.46 3.37
C SER A 114 0.36 2.39 4.28
N GLN A 115 0.62 3.63 3.85
CA GLN A 115 1.48 4.59 4.58
C GLN A 115 1.02 4.87 6.02
N LEU A 116 -0.28 5.08 6.24
CA LEU A 116 -0.81 5.31 7.59
C LEU A 116 -0.56 4.11 8.51
N GLN A 117 -0.63 2.90 7.95
CA GLN A 117 -0.41 1.66 8.68
C GLN A 117 1.08 1.43 8.93
N TYR A 118 1.93 1.81 7.96
CA TYR A 118 3.39 1.84 8.09
C TYR A 118 3.85 2.77 9.22
N MET A 119 3.30 3.98 9.30
CA MET A 119 3.59 4.91 10.40
C MET A 119 3.26 4.29 11.76
N GLY A 120 2.04 3.77 11.92
CA GLY A 120 1.58 3.26 13.22
C GLY A 120 2.27 1.96 13.65
N ARG A 121 2.54 1.05 12.70
CA ARG A 121 3.02 -0.31 13.03
C ARG A 121 4.51 -0.51 12.86
N LEU A 122 5.21 0.36 12.14
CA LEU A 122 6.63 0.19 11.83
C LEU A 122 7.44 1.33 12.41
N LEU A 123 7.14 2.58 12.02
CA LEU A 123 7.86 3.75 12.55
C LEU A 123 7.61 3.95 14.05
N GLY A 124 6.36 3.77 14.48
CA GLY A 124 5.97 3.89 15.89
C GLY A 124 6.58 2.83 16.79
N VAL A 125 6.66 1.57 16.34
CA VAL A 125 7.19 0.47 17.16
C VAL A 125 8.72 0.41 17.15
N ALA A 126 9.36 0.88 16.07
CA ALA A 126 10.81 0.96 15.95
C ALA A 126 11.40 2.21 16.63
N ASP A 127 10.57 2.99 17.33
CA ASP A 127 10.93 4.22 18.04
C ASP A 127 11.71 5.22 17.16
N VAL A 128 11.32 5.30 15.89
CA VAL A 128 11.95 6.23 14.95
C VAL A 128 11.61 7.66 15.38
N PRO A 129 12.58 8.59 15.48
CA PRO A 129 12.28 9.98 15.82
C PRO A 129 11.26 10.58 14.85
N LYS A 130 10.16 11.12 15.38
CA LYS A 130 9.02 11.64 14.60
C LYS A 130 9.40 12.64 13.51
N LYS A 131 10.51 13.38 13.70
CA LYS A 131 11.07 14.30 12.70
C LYS A 131 11.41 13.64 11.36
N TYR A 132 11.73 12.34 11.36
CA TYR A 132 12.09 11.59 10.16
C TYR A 132 10.91 10.87 9.49
N TRP A 133 9.74 10.82 10.13
CA TRP A 133 8.61 10.07 9.59
C TRP A 133 8.16 10.60 8.21
N PRO A 134 7.99 11.93 8.01
CA PRO A 134 7.62 12.45 6.70
C PRO A 134 8.65 12.11 5.62
N LEU A 135 9.94 12.15 5.96
CA LEU A 135 11.03 11.82 5.04
C LEU A 135 10.96 10.36 4.59
N LEU A 136 10.79 9.42 5.53
CA LEU A 136 10.72 7.99 5.24
C LEU A 136 9.49 7.64 4.38
N MET A 137 8.36 8.28 4.66
CA MET A 137 7.15 8.14 3.85
C MET A 137 7.36 8.69 2.43
N LEU A 138 8.01 9.86 2.31
CA LEU A 138 8.26 10.50 1.03
C LEU A 138 9.21 9.68 0.14
N VAL A 139 10.23 9.04 0.73
CA VAL A 139 11.11 8.11 0.02
C VAL A 139 10.32 6.97 -0.64
N SER A 140 9.30 6.44 0.06
CA SER A 140 8.47 5.36 -0.49
C SER A 140 7.66 5.82 -1.72
N ILE A 141 7.18 7.07 -1.71
CA ILE A 141 6.48 7.68 -2.86
C ILE A 141 7.45 7.89 -4.03
N ILE A 142 8.65 8.41 -3.76
CA ILE A 142 9.68 8.58 -4.79
C ILE A 142 10.02 7.23 -5.43
N ASN A 143 10.22 6.18 -4.63
CA ASN A 143 10.51 4.84 -5.14
C ASN A 143 9.37 4.33 -6.02
N ALA A 144 8.12 4.58 -5.66
CA ALA A 144 6.98 4.20 -6.49
C ALA A 144 6.94 4.96 -7.82
N LEU A 145 7.23 6.26 -7.83
CA LEU A 145 7.33 7.06 -9.06
C LEU A 145 8.44 6.54 -9.97
N ILE A 146 9.62 6.26 -9.42
CA ILE A 146 10.75 5.67 -10.15
C ILE A 146 10.35 4.30 -10.72
N ALA A 147 9.72 3.45 -9.92
CA ALA A 147 9.28 2.14 -10.37
C ALA A 147 8.29 2.24 -11.54
N MET A 148 7.31 3.16 -11.49
CA MET A 148 6.41 3.38 -12.62
C MET A 148 7.16 3.85 -13.87
N SER A 149 8.11 4.78 -13.73
CA SER A 149 8.95 5.21 -14.86
C SER A 149 9.76 4.06 -15.45
N VAL A 150 10.32 3.19 -14.60
CA VAL A 150 11.08 2.02 -15.04
C VAL A 150 10.16 1.01 -15.75
N MET A 151 8.99 0.69 -15.19
CA MET A 151 8.04 -0.22 -15.82
C MET A 151 7.56 0.29 -17.18
N ARG A 152 7.35 1.61 -17.30
CA ARG A 152 7.00 2.24 -18.57
C ARG A 152 8.06 1.99 -19.66
N LEU A 153 9.33 1.91 -19.31
CA LEU A 153 10.40 1.60 -20.27
C LEU A 153 10.38 0.14 -20.73
N PHE A 154 9.91 -0.78 -19.90
CA PHE A 154 9.83 -2.21 -20.23
C PHE A 154 8.58 -2.58 -21.03
N ILE A 155 7.49 -1.83 -20.87
CA ILE A 155 6.18 -2.12 -21.49
C ILE A 155 6.03 -1.33 -22.81
N GLN A 156 7.13 -0.98 -23.48
CA GLN A 156 7.09 -0.25 -24.75
C GLN A 156 6.43 -1.12 -25.85
N GLU A 157 5.15 -0.85 -26.11
CA GLU A 157 4.43 -1.09 -27.37
C GLU A 157 4.20 0.25 -28.06
#